data_AF-A0A2D8LL84-F1
#
_entry.id   AF-A0A2D8LL84-F1
#
_cell.length_a   1.000
_cell.length_b   1.000
_cell.length_c   1.000
_cell.angle_alpha   90.00
_cell.angle_beta   90.00
_cell.angle_gamma   90.00
#
_symmetry.space_group_name_H-M   'P 1'
#
loop_
_entity.id
_entity.type
_entity.pdbx_description
1 polymer ?
#
loop_
_entity_poly.entity_id
_entity_poly.type
_entity_poly.pdbx_seq_one_letter_code
_entity_poly.pdbx_strand_id
1 'polypeptide(L)'
;MKYDLKIIDDYIKSIDFYNFQDFCDRLLLTLFPNDYTPVRAGGRNGDMKNDGYCYLSRKFFQAHATRGESARSTKKKIKEDLIGCLEKWSDVKEFIYITNDTLLGEVENFVDELRLQFPEITIRTWSQKILIEKIRGLDVRDVERIIDRKIIPEKSVSYKNLISTKFLITDNFNFIKEVSNLDLSNFPFENGLILQNNILRFTKTLTKSQNYRNEIITKKSKVRRKKYLQKFPDTKVFPKPKNEYQWKIHERIPSFEEIRKKIKGDCITSYLIENNISSDKIAKIVTYVEDGCIGSGDFVEDFLLRPFWGQYLILKNLSNEVIELNNIECLTHSDVLYRTSEINTLDILDLPKIPIEPNQNVIIPIGIFLDDFDKSEKELKHSINQSNSEEQYQILNFGKIKKTDNLEYIGPSIIPKNLSIKNKGLEEIKLIHHFDFDNVYWVDRHWGYGSCPHLFYKYNSNLKYQGEILNLNPDTIKQENFIIPENVSEIIIAELEKEITYINFIKINDKIICNNVFLNEGDYYSLKVKKYDRILIEGFYKVLTSKYITLQRTFKHKIIENFKKKYAQQSTVVKTK
;
A
#
# COMPACT_ATOMS: atom_id res chain seq x y z
N MET A 1 24.39 -30.46 -5.86
CA MET A 1 23.12 -29.77 -5.58
C MET A 1 23.48 -28.62 -4.64
N LYS A 2 23.34 -27.36 -5.06
CA LYS A 2 23.53 -26.22 -4.16
C LYS A 2 22.12 -25.77 -3.76
N TYR A 3 21.80 -25.83 -2.48
CA TYR A 3 20.61 -25.19 -1.92
C TYR A 3 20.97 -23.74 -1.58
N ASP A 4 19.98 -22.84 -1.55
CA ASP A 4 20.20 -21.45 -1.14
C ASP A 4 20.64 -21.41 0.33
N LEU A 5 21.89 -20.99 0.58
CA LEU A 5 22.44 -20.85 1.92
C LEU A 5 21.68 -19.82 2.75
N LYS A 6 20.95 -18.91 2.11
CA LYS A 6 20.10 -17.94 2.79
C LYS A 6 18.95 -18.60 3.56
N ILE A 7 18.40 -19.71 3.05
CA ILE A 7 17.34 -20.46 3.75
C ILE A 7 17.87 -20.98 5.09
N ILE A 8 19.12 -21.45 5.10
CA ILE A 8 19.79 -21.95 6.31
C ILE A 8 20.18 -20.79 7.23
N ASP A 9 20.68 -19.69 6.67
CA ASP A 9 21.02 -18.46 7.39
C ASP A 9 19.80 -17.93 8.17
N ASP A 10 18.66 -17.77 7.48
CA ASP A 10 17.40 -17.29 8.04
C ASP A 10 16.83 -18.27 9.08
N TYR A 11 16.93 -19.58 8.83
CA TYR A 11 16.51 -20.60 9.79
C TYR A 11 17.30 -20.52 11.09
N ILE A 12 18.64 -20.53 11.02
CA ILE A 12 19.53 -20.46 12.21
C ILE A 12 19.23 -19.21 13.04
N LYS A 13 19.00 -18.07 12.37
CA LYS A 13 18.64 -16.79 13.03
C LYS A 13 17.30 -16.83 13.77
N SER A 14 16.38 -17.69 13.33
CA SER A 14 15.00 -17.73 13.82
C SER A 14 14.75 -18.70 14.98
N ILE A 15 15.71 -19.60 15.26
CA ILE A 15 15.57 -20.63 16.29
C ILE A 15 16.17 -20.15 17.61
N ASP A 16 15.39 -20.27 18.69
CA ASP A 16 15.76 -19.84 20.04
C ASP A 16 15.64 -21.00 21.05
N PHE A 17 16.33 -20.87 22.19
CA PHE A 17 16.26 -21.79 23.34
C PHE A 17 16.42 -23.27 22.94
N TYR A 18 15.47 -24.13 23.36
CA TYR A 18 15.51 -25.58 23.14
C TYR A 18 15.57 -25.97 21.65
N ASN A 19 14.94 -25.18 20.77
CA ASN A 19 14.97 -25.46 19.33
C ASN A 19 16.39 -25.27 18.74
N PHE A 20 17.19 -24.36 19.31
CA PHE A 20 18.57 -24.18 18.90
C PHE A 20 19.46 -25.33 19.38
N GLN A 21 19.23 -25.83 20.59
CA GLN A 21 19.92 -27.02 21.10
C GLN A 21 19.58 -28.26 20.26
N ASP A 22 18.31 -28.49 19.95
CA ASP A 22 17.87 -29.60 19.08
C ASP A 22 18.48 -29.51 17.67
N PHE A 23 18.58 -28.31 17.11
CA PHE A 23 19.29 -28.07 15.85
C PHE A 23 20.78 -28.43 15.96
N CYS A 24 21.45 -28.01 17.04
CA CYS A 24 22.86 -28.32 17.26
C CYS A 24 23.09 -29.83 17.37
N ASP A 25 22.20 -30.56 18.04
CA ASP A 25 22.32 -32.01 18.14
C ASP A 25 22.18 -32.70 16.80
N ARG A 26 21.19 -32.32 15.98
CA ARG A 26 21.03 -32.89 14.65
C ARG A 26 22.26 -32.59 13.79
N LEU A 27 22.85 -31.40 13.92
CA LEU A 27 24.11 -31.04 13.25
C LEU A 27 25.27 -31.89 13.74
N LEU A 28 25.48 -32.01 15.06
CA LEU A 28 26.64 -32.70 15.64
C LEU A 28 26.56 -34.22 15.46
N LEU A 29 25.36 -34.82 15.52
CA LEU A 29 25.12 -36.21 15.13
C LEU A 29 25.46 -36.48 13.66
N THR A 30 25.32 -35.45 12.80
CA THR A 30 25.68 -35.55 11.39
C THR A 30 27.19 -35.40 11.19
N LEU A 31 27.83 -34.45 11.89
CA LEU A 31 29.25 -34.16 11.75
C LEU A 31 30.16 -35.20 12.41
N PHE A 32 29.70 -35.83 13.49
CA PHE A 32 30.46 -36.79 14.30
C PHE A 32 29.67 -38.09 14.49
N PRO A 33 29.38 -38.82 13.41
CA PRO A 33 28.61 -40.06 13.50
C PRO A 33 29.35 -41.06 14.38
N ASN A 34 28.64 -41.65 15.33
CA ASN A 34 29.15 -42.62 16.30
C ASN A 34 30.15 -42.09 17.35
N ASP A 35 30.40 -40.78 17.42
CA ASP A 35 31.24 -40.19 18.48
C ASP A 35 30.42 -39.20 19.35
N TYR A 36 29.51 -38.43 18.73
CA TYR A 36 28.70 -37.45 19.47
C TYR A 36 27.54 -38.09 20.24
N THR A 37 27.39 -37.68 21.50
CA THR A 37 26.29 -38.03 22.40
C THR A 37 25.62 -36.75 22.92
N PRO A 38 24.32 -36.53 22.64
CA PRO A 38 23.59 -35.39 23.19
C PRO A 38 23.37 -35.57 24.69
N VAL A 39 23.45 -34.47 25.44
CA VAL A 39 23.15 -34.42 26.87
C VAL A 39 21.89 -33.58 27.07
N ARG A 40 21.00 -34.05 27.94
CA ARG A 40 19.74 -33.39 28.27
C ARG A 40 19.56 -33.35 29.77
N ALA A 41 18.97 -32.27 30.26
CA ALA A 41 18.53 -32.12 31.64
C ALA A 41 17.34 -33.05 31.94
N GLY A 42 17.59 -34.35 32.05
CA GLY A 42 16.57 -35.37 32.37
C GLY A 42 17.16 -36.53 33.16
N GLY A 43 16.96 -36.54 34.48
CA GLY A 43 17.44 -37.59 35.39
C GLY A 43 18.03 -37.04 36.70
N ARG A 44 18.39 -37.91 37.64
CA ARG A 44 18.94 -37.53 38.96
C ARG A 44 20.26 -36.75 38.91
N ASN A 45 20.97 -36.77 37.79
CA ASN A 45 22.33 -36.20 37.66
C ASN A 45 22.40 -34.83 36.96
N GLY A 46 21.27 -34.25 36.52
CA GLY A 46 21.22 -32.93 35.86
C GLY A 46 21.98 -32.84 34.53
N ASP A 47 22.17 -31.62 34.03
CA ASP A 47 22.66 -31.30 32.67
C ASP A 47 24.17 -31.51 32.44
N MET A 48 24.92 -32.07 33.41
CA MET A 48 26.39 -32.26 33.35
C MET A 48 27.22 -31.08 32.78
N LYS A 49 26.65 -29.87 32.78
CA LYS A 49 27.19 -28.60 32.26
C LYS A 49 27.73 -28.68 30.83
N ASN A 50 27.08 -29.46 29.97
CA ASN A 50 27.29 -29.47 28.53
C ASN A 50 26.01 -29.93 27.82
N ASP A 51 25.79 -29.48 26.59
CA ASP A 51 24.62 -29.89 25.79
C ASP A 51 24.87 -31.15 24.96
N GLY A 52 26.13 -31.58 24.88
CA GLY A 52 26.57 -32.83 24.28
C GLY A 52 28.09 -32.91 24.14
N TYR A 53 28.61 -34.11 23.90
CA TYR A 53 30.05 -34.32 23.76
C TYR A 53 30.39 -35.52 22.87
N CYS A 54 31.60 -35.49 22.32
CA CYS A 54 32.20 -36.59 21.60
C CYS A 54 33.04 -37.45 22.56
N TYR A 55 32.67 -38.71 22.79
CA TYR A 55 33.28 -39.51 23.85
C TYR A 55 34.69 -40.04 23.53
N LEU A 56 35.05 -40.22 22.25
CA LEU A 56 36.39 -40.64 21.80
C LEU A 56 37.33 -39.44 21.70
N SER A 57 36.89 -38.39 21.02
CA SER A 57 37.70 -37.20 20.78
C SER A 57 37.71 -36.22 21.96
N ARG A 58 36.84 -36.43 22.96
CA ARG A 58 36.66 -35.61 24.17
C ARG A 58 36.43 -34.13 23.85
N LYS A 59 35.56 -33.90 22.88
CA LYS A 59 35.08 -32.58 22.47
C LYS A 59 33.75 -32.30 23.12
N PHE A 60 33.63 -31.18 23.81
CA PHE A 60 32.43 -30.79 24.55
C PHE A 60 31.78 -29.60 23.89
N PHE A 61 30.46 -29.63 23.78
CA PHE A 61 29.67 -28.62 23.09
C PHE A 61 28.68 -27.97 24.05
N GLN A 62 28.60 -26.64 23.97
CA GLN A 62 27.57 -25.85 24.64
C GLN A 62 26.85 -25.00 23.59
N ALA A 63 25.56 -25.23 23.40
CA ALA A 63 24.69 -24.51 22.49
C ALA A 63 23.94 -23.40 23.25
N HIS A 64 24.09 -22.17 22.78
CA HIS A 64 23.40 -21.02 23.36
C HIS A 64 22.95 -20.03 22.29
N ALA A 65 21.64 -19.83 22.19
CA ALA A 65 21.06 -18.82 21.30
C ALA A 65 21.21 -17.44 21.96
N THR A 66 22.11 -16.59 21.46
CA THR A 66 22.47 -15.31 22.11
C THR A 66 21.79 -14.08 21.50
N ARG A 67 20.82 -14.27 20.60
CA ARG A 67 20.20 -13.17 19.86
C ARG A 67 19.42 -12.25 20.82
N GLY A 68 19.84 -10.99 20.91
CA GLY A 68 19.23 -10.00 21.81
C GLY A 68 19.79 -9.99 23.24
N GLU A 69 20.82 -10.80 23.53
CA GLU A 69 21.53 -10.76 24.80
C GLU A 69 22.63 -9.68 24.86
N SER A 70 22.95 -9.24 26.07
CA SER A 70 24.07 -8.32 26.31
C SER A 70 25.41 -9.05 26.25
N ALA A 71 26.49 -8.39 25.82
CA ALA A 71 27.83 -8.97 25.86
C ALA A 71 28.22 -9.45 27.28
N ARG A 72 27.77 -8.74 28.32
CA ARG A 72 28.02 -9.10 29.71
C ARG A 72 27.39 -10.44 30.09
N SER A 73 26.14 -10.70 29.68
CA SER A 73 25.48 -11.98 29.95
C SER A 73 26.14 -13.12 29.18
N THR A 74 26.45 -12.91 27.91
CA THR A 74 27.14 -13.90 27.07
C THR A 74 28.51 -14.28 27.62
N LYS A 75 29.35 -13.30 28.02
CA LYS A 75 30.67 -13.56 28.64
C LYS A 75 30.53 -14.39 29.92
N LYS A 76 29.60 -13.99 30.79
CA LYS A 76 29.32 -14.72 32.05
C LYS A 76 28.93 -16.17 31.76
N LYS A 77 28.02 -16.38 30.82
CA LYS A 77 27.51 -17.70 30.45
C LYS A 77 28.60 -18.62 29.89
N ILE A 78 29.42 -18.13 28.94
CA ILE A 78 30.55 -18.88 28.38
C ILE A 78 31.50 -19.35 29.49
N LYS A 79 31.85 -18.46 30.42
CA LYS A 79 32.75 -18.80 31.54
C LYS A 79 32.14 -19.81 32.50
N GLU A 80 30.88 -19.62 32.87
CA GLU A 80 30.15 -20.53 33.77
C GLU A 80 30.04 -21.94 33.19
N ASP A 81 29.74 -22.04 31.90
CA ASP A 81 29.60 -23.34 31.22
C ASP A 81 30.96 -24.02 31.02
N LEU A 82 32.00 -23.27 30.65
CA LEU A 82 33.36 -23.81 30.53
C LEU A 82 33.88 -24.37 31.86
N ILE A 83 33.83 -23.56 32.93
CA ILE A 83 34.31 -23.99 34.25
C ILE A 83 33.48 -25.16 34.76
N GLY A 84 32.14 -25.07 34.63
CA GLY A 84 31.25 -26.16 35.04
C GLY A 84 31.52 -27.46 34.29
N CYS A 85 31.87 -27.38 33.01
CA CYS A 85 32.27 -28.55 32.22
C CYS A 85 33.58 -29.16 32.73
N LEU A 86 34.62 -28.36 32.97
CA LEU A 86 35.92 -28.83 33.46
C LEU A 86 35.88 -29.40 34.88
N GLU A 87 34.99 -28.87 35.74
CA GLU A 87 34.76 -29.44 37.08
C GLU A 87 34.12 -30.83 37.03
N LYS A 88 33.32 -31.11 35.99
CA LYS A 88 32.61 -32.38 35.82
C LYS A 88 33.40 -33.40 35.02
N TRP A 89 34.31 -32.94 34.16
CA TRP A 89 35.03 -33.77 33.21
C TRP A 89 36.52 -33.43 33.25
N SER A 90 37.34 -34.35 33.73
CA SER A 90 38.79 -34.14 33.88
C SER A 90 39.60 -34.36 32.60
N ASP A 91 38.96 -34.85 31.54
CA ASP A 91 39.61 -35.30 30.30
C ASP A 91 39.11 -34.53 29.05
N VAL A 92 38.56 -33.33 29.27
CA VAL A 92 38.16 -32.41 28.19
C VAL A 92 39.40 -32.03 27.37
N LYS A 93 39.36 -32.25 26.04
CA LYS A 93 40.42 -31.83 25.12
C LYS A 93 40.05 -30.58 24.33
N GLU A 94 38.77 -30.43 24.00
CA GLU A 94 38.26 -29.30 23.22
C GLU A 94 36.89 -28.88 23.77
N PHE A 95 36.69 -27.58 24.00
CA PHE A 95 35.42 -26.98 24.39
C PHE A 95 34.94 -26.04 23.28
N ILE A 96 33.71 -26.24 22.82
CA ILE A 96 33.14 -25.56 21.65
C ILE A 96 31.83 -24.89 22.08
N TYR A 97 31.84 -23.56 22.08
CA TYR A 97 30.66 -22.75 22.32
C TYR A 97 29.96 -22.41 21.00
N ILE A 98 28.71 -22.81 20.84
CA ILE A 98 27.91 -22.68 19.62
C ILE A 98 26.84 -21.60 19.81
N THR A 99 26.72 -20.65 18.87
CA THR A 99 25.70 -19.60 18.89
C THR A 99 25.13 -19.31 17.49
N ASN A 100 23.86 -18.89 17.45
CA ASN A 100 23.15 -18.46 16.24
C ASN A 100 23.38 -16.99 15.86
N ASP A 101 24.13 -16.24 16.67
CA ASP A 101 24.40 -14.81 16.45
C ASP A 101 25.88 -14.54 16.12
N THR A 102 26.16 -13.31 15.67
CA THR A 102 27.53 -12.82 15.54
C THR A 102 28.03 -12.37 16.92
N LEU A 103 29.13 -12.96 17.37
CA LEU A 103 29.75 -12.52 18.61
C LEU A 103 30.34 -11.12 18.44
N LEU A 104 30.03 -10.22 19.37
CA LEU A 104 30.63 -8.90 19.42
C LEU A 104 32.14 -9.02 19.66
N GLY A 105 32.94 -8.12 19.11
CA GLY A 105 34.41 -8.17 19.24
C GLY A 105 34.89 -8.24 20.69
N GLU A 106 34.16 -7.61 21.62
CA GLU A 106 34.48 -7.70 23.04
C GLU A 106 34.25 -9.10 23.65
N VAL A 107 33.38 -9.93 23.09
CA VAL A 107 33.14 -11.32 23.52
C VAL A 107 34.21 -12.24 22.96
N GLU A 108 34.64 -12.04 21.71
CA GLU A 108 35.77 -12.77 21.12
C GLU A 108 37.07 -12.51 21.91
N ASN A 109 37.36 -11.24 22.24
CA ASN A 109 38.52 -10.90 23.10
C ASN A 109 38.47 -11.64 24.45
N PHE A 110 37.28 -11.77 25.03
CA PHE A 110 37.11 -12.51 26.29
C PHE A 110 37.36 -14.02 26.12
N VAL A 111 36.98 -14.61 24.98
CA VAL A 111 37.32 -15.99 24.66
C VAL A 111 38.83 -16.17 24.50
N ASP A 112 39.54 -15.19 23.93
CA ASP A 112 41.01 -15.19 23.86
C ASP A 112 41.64 -15.18 25.26
N GLU A 113 41.11 -14.39 26.19
CA GLU A 113 41.55 -14.42 27.60
C GLU A 113 41.34 -15.81 28.23
N LEU A 114 40.22 -16.49 27.93
CA LEU A 114 39.97 -17.84 28.42
C LEU A 114 40.96 -18.85 27.83
N ARG A 115 41.34 -18.71 26.54
CA ARG A 115 42.37 -19.57 25.91
C ARG A 115 43.72 -19.45 26.62
N LEU A 116 44.07 -18.25 27.09
CA LEU A 116 45.29 -18.02 27.87
C LEU A 116 45.20 -18.61 29.29
N GLN A 117 44.02 -18.56 29.91
CA GLN A 117 43.80 -19.10 31.26
C GLN A 117 43.79 -20.63 31.31
N PHE A 118 43.34 -21.28 30.24
CA PHE A 118 43.23 -22.73 30.15
C PHE A 118 44.03 -23.28 28.95
N PRO A 119 45.38 -23.20 28.98
CA PRO A 119 46.23 -23.53 27.83
C PRO A 119 46.24 -25.03 27.49
N GLU A 120 45.81 -25.90 28.41
CA GLU A 120 45.77 -27.36 28.24
C GLU A 120 44.58 -27.84 27.40
N ILE A 121 43.60 -26.96 27.14
CA ILE A 121 42.40 -27.28 26.36
C ILE A 121 42.24 -26.34 25.16
N THR A 122 41.64 -26.85 24.09
CA THR A 122 41.32 -26.01 22.93
C THR A 122 39.93 -25.39 23.09
N ILE A 123 39.83 -24.05 23.14
CA ILE A 123 38.53 -23.35 23.26
C ILE A 123 38.16 -22.70 21.91
N ARG A 124 36.99 -23.06 21.37
CA ARG A 124 36.47 -22.53 20.10
C ARG A 124 35.07 -21.95 20.23
N THR A 125 34.76 -21.02 19.33
CA THR A 125 33.42 -20.48 19.11
C THR A 125 32.94 -20.89 17.72
N TRP A 126 31.71 -21.38 17.62
CA TRP A 126 31.00 -21.61 16.36
C TRP A 126 29.88 -20.57 16.26
N SER A 127 30.19 -19.48 15.56
CA SER A 127 29.20 -18.46 15.21
C SER A 127 28.32 -18.93 14.05
N GLN A 128 27.30 -18.15 13.77
CA GLN A 128 26.39 -18.35 12.64
C GLN A 128 27.13 -18.67 11.32
N LYS A 129 28.20 -17.93 11.03
CA LYS A 129 29.00 -18.13 9.82
C LYS A 129 29.67 -19.50 9.78
N ILE A 130 30.24 -19.94 10.90
CA ILE A 130 30.90 -21.25 11.00
C ILE A 130 29.86 -22.37 10.87
N LEU A 131 28.68 -22.21 11.47
CA LEU A 131 27.59 -23.17 11.33
C LEU A 131 27.17 -23.35 9.87
N ILE A 132 27.00 -22.25 9.13
CA ILE A 132 26.68 -22.29 7.69
C ILE A 132 27.80 -22.98 6.91
N GLU A 133 29.06 -22.69 7.20
CA GLU A 133 30.21 -23.33 6.55
C GLU A 133 30.24 -24.84 6.80
N LYS A 134 29.94 -25.29 8.03
CA LYS A 134 29.84 -26.72 8.36
C LYS A 134 28.68 -27.40 7.65
N ILE A 135 27.55 -26.73 7.53
CA ILE A 135 26.36 -27.28 6.86
C ILE A 135 26.54 -27.34 5.34
N ARG A 136 27.20 -26.34 4.75
CA ARG A 136 27.41 -26.19 3.29
C ARG A 136 28.00 -27.44 2.62
N GLY A 137 28.79 -28.22 3.35
CA GLY A 137 29.44 -29.43 2.84
C GLY A 137 28.59 -30.71 2.90
N LEU A 138 27.39 -30.66 3.50
CA LEU A 138 26.56 -31.84 3.78
C LEU A 138 25.59 -32.18 2.63
N ASP A 139 25.16 -33.44 2.55
CA ASP A 139 24.11 -33.88 1.60
C ASP A 139 22.79 -33.19 1.93
N VAL A 140 21.97 -32.93 0.90
CA VAL A 140 20.71 -32.20 1.10
C VAL A 140 19.80 -32.88 2.12
N ARG A 141 19.75 -34.22 2.15
CA ARG A 141 18.92 -34.96 3.12
C ARG A 141 19.40 -34.76 4.56
N ASP A 142 20.71 -34.66 4.75
CA ASP A 142 21.29 -34.37 6.05
C ASP A 142 20.99 -32.93 6.47
N VAL A 143 21.07 -31.99 5.54
CA VAL A 143 20.72 -30.59 5.80
C VAL A 143 19.23 -30.47 6.16
N GLU A 144 18.34 -31.10 5.39
CA GLU A 144 16.90 -31.15 5.67
C GLU A 144 16.60 -31.69 7.06
N ARG A 145 17.30 -32.76 7.45
CA ARG A 145 17.23 -33.33 8.80
C ARG A 145 17.71 -32.33 9.84
N ILE A 146 18.84 -31.66 9.60
CA ILE A 146 19.43 -30.69 10.53
C ILE A 146 18.47 -29.52 10.79
N ILE A 147 17.93 -28.92 9.74
CA ILE A 147 16.99 -27.79 9.84
C ILE A 147 15.54 -28.21 10.11
N ASP A 148 15.28 -29.52 10.23
CA ASP A 148 13.95 -30.11 10.42
C ASP A 148 12.89 -29.57 9.43
N ARG A 149 13.32 -29.40 8.17
CA ARG A 149 12.52 -28.84 7.09
C ARG A 149 12.96 -29.43 5.76
N LYS A 150 12.00 -29.70 4.87
CA LYS A 150 12.31 -30.07 3.49
C LYS A 150 12.89 -28.87 2.73
N ILE A 151 14.05 -29.08 2.12
CA ILE A 151 14.72 -28.18 1.21
C ILE A 151 14.32 -28.67 -0.17
N ILE A 152 13.29 -28.03 -0.72
CA ILE A 152 12.86 -28.28 -2.09
C ILE A 152 14.08 -28.02 -2.99
N PRO A 153 14.63 -29.05 -3.66
CA PRO A 153 15.90 -28.88 -4.32
C PRO A 153 15.82 -27.92 -5.51
N GLU A 154 16.87 -27.12 -5.71
CA GLU A 154 17.08 -26.37 -6.95
C GLU A 154 17.37 -27.35 -8.12
N LYS A 155 16.31 -27.97 -8.62
CA LYS A 155 16.22 -28.55 -9.97
C LYS A 155 14.82 -28.25 -10.53
N SER A 156 14.52 -26.95 -10.59
CA SER A 156 13.58 -26.28 -11.51
C SER A 156 13.20 -24.85 -11.04
N VAL A 157 13.96 -24.23 -10.12
CA VAL A 157 13.81 -22.79 -9.86
C VAL A 157 15.03 -22.07 -10.40
N SER A 158 14.97 -21.75 -11.69
CA SER A 158 15.78 -20.70 -12.29
C SER A 158 15.50 -19.39 -11.54
N TYR A 159 16.44 -18.93 -10.69
CA TYR A 159 16.51 -17.53 -10.24
C TYR A 159 17.22 -16.64 -11.27
N LYS A 160 17.19 -16.99 -12.57
CA LYS A 160 16.91 -15.94 -13.54
C LYS A 160 15.44 -15.61 -13.30
N ASN A 161 15.14 -14.41 -12.81
CA ASN A 161 13.78 -13.89 -12.90
C ASN A 161 13.43 -13.90 -14.40
N LEU A 162 12.85 -14.99 -14.91
CA LEU A 162 12.49 -15.09 -16.33
C LEU A 162 11.31 -14.18 -16.60
N ILE A 163 10.40 -14.09 -15.63
CA ILE A 163 9.25 -13.19 -15.64
C ILE A 163 9.18 -12.46 -14.31
N SER A 164 8.93 -11.15 -14.36
CA SER A 164 8.42 -10.41 -13.20
C SER A 164 6.91 -10.26 -13.28
N THR A 165 6.26 -10.29 -12.12
CA THR A 165 4.83 -10.09 -11.93
C THR A 165 4.60 -8.76 -11.23
N LYS A 166 3.64 -7.98 -11.71
CA LYS A 166 3.17 -6.74 -11.07
C LYS A 166 1.66 -6.67 -11.17
N PHE A 167 1.03 -6.07 -10.16
CA PHE A 167 -0.40 -5.74 -10.22
C PHE A 167 -0.59 -4.25 -10.40
N LEU A 168 -1.44 -3.90 -11.36
CA LEU A 168 -1.86 -2.53 -11.63
C LEU A 168 -3.37 -2.43 -11.43
N ILE A 169 -3.79 -1.39 -10.71
CA ILE A 169 -5.19 -1.01 -10.60
C ILE A 169 -5.39 0.44 -11.02
N THR A 170 -6.60 0.79 -11.45
CA THR A 170 -6.94 2.20 -11.71
C THR A 170 -8.43 2.39 -11.57
N ASP A 171 -8.83 3.55 -11.06
CA ASP A 171 -10.21 4.06 -11.05
C ASP A 171 -10.48 4.98 -12.24
N ASN A 172 -9.51 5.17 -13.13
CA ASN A 172 -9.66 6.05 -14.27
C ASN A 172 -10.46 5.35 -15.37
N PHE A 173 -11.71 5.75 -15.55
CA PHE A 173 -12.61 5.16 -16.53
C PHE A 173 -12.06 5.18 -17.96
N ASN A 174 -11.40 6.27 -18.38
CA ASN A 174 -10.86 6.38 -19.74
C ASN A 174 -9.71 5.40 -19.95
N PHE A 175 -8.81 5.26 -18.97
CA PHE A 175 -7.75 4.25 -19.00
C PHE A 175 -8.34 2.83 -19.11
N ILE A 176 -9.33 2.50 -18.28
CA ILE A 176 -10.00 1.19 -18.33
C ILE A 176 -10.64 0.95 -19.71
N LYS A 177 -11.27 2.00 -20.27
CA LYS A 177 -11.89 1.95 -21.60
C LYS A 177 -10.86 1.73 -22.70
N GLU A 178 -9.74 2.46 -22.71
CA GLU A 178 -8.65 2.29 -23.68
C GLU A 178 -8.14 0.84 -23.67
N VAL A 179 -7.79 0.33 -22.50
CA VAL A 179 -7.32 -1.05 -22.35
C VAL A 179 -8.37 -2.05 -22.82
N SER A 180 -9.66 -1.84 -22.48
CA SER A 180 -10.77 -2.69 -22.94
C SER A 180 -10.99 -2.67 -24.46
N ASN A 181 -10.52 -1.62 -25.14
CA ASN A 181 -10.56 -1.48 -26.59
C ASN A 181 -9.27 -1.91 -27.28
N LEU A 182 -8.35 -2.56 -26.55
CA LEU A 182 -7.03 -2.98 -27.04
C LEU A 182 -6.10 -1.82 -27.39
N ASP A 183 -6.40 -0.61 -26.87
CA ASP A 183 -5.53 0.55 -27.02
C ASP A 183 -4.57 0.62 -25.83
N LEU A 184 -3.29 0.38 -26.12
CA LEU A 184 -2.21 0.44 -25.14
C LEU A 184 -1.30 1.67 -25.35
N SER A 185 -1.67 2.61 -26.22
CA SER A 185 -0.86 3.80 -26.54
C SER A 185 -0.44 4.59 -25.30
N ASN A 186 -1.32 4.66 -24.31
CA ASN A 186 -1.10 5.35 -23.04
C ASN A 186 -0.82 4.39 -21.87
N PHE A 187 -0.62 3.09 -22.12
CA PHE A 187 -0.32 2.14 -21.05
C PHE A 187 1.10 2.40 -20.53
N PRO A 188 1.34 2.45 -19.20
CA PRO A 188 2.61 2.93 -18.65
C PRO A 188 3.79 1.95 -18.78
N PHE A 189 3.55 0.77 -19.36
CA PHE A 189 4.56 -0.24 -19.63
C PHE A 189 4.68 -0.44 -21.14
N GLU A 190 5.84 -0.10 -21.68
CA GLU A 190 6.13 -0.17 -23.11
C GLU A 190 6.13 -1.63 -23.63
N ASN A 191 6.01 -1.81 -24.94
CA ASN A 191 6.05 -3.12 -25.61
C ASN A 191 5.04 -4.11 -25.00
N GLY A 192 3.81 -3.64 -24.75
CA GLY A 192 2.74 -4.42 -24.15
C GLY A 192 1.95 -5.25 -25.17
N LEU A 193 1.69 -6.51 -24.82
CA LEU A 193 0.67 -7.36 -25.43
C LEU A 193 -0.49 -7.51 -24.45
N ILE A 194 -1.73 -7.46 -24.93
CA ILE A 194 -2.91 -7.63 -24.08
C ILE A 194 -3.58 -8.99 -24.32
N LEU A 195 -3.87 -9.71 -23.24
CA LEU A 195 -4.64 -10.95 -23.30
C LEU A 195 -6.14 -10.67 -23.44
N GLN A 196 -6.75 -11.23 -24.47
CA GLN A 196 -8.20 -11.14 -24.69
C GLN A 196 -8.95 -12.27 -23.98
N ASN A 197 -9.25 -12.08 -22.70
CA ASN A 197 -10.05 -13.03 -21.90
C ASN A 197 -11.50 -12.56 -21.70
N ASN A 198 -12.30 -13.37 -21.00
CA ASN A 198 -13.69 -13.06 -20.65
C ASN A 198 -13.83 -11.77 -19.82
N ILE A 199 -12.86 -11.48 -18.93
CA ILE A 199 -12.82 -10.22 -18.17
C ILE A 199 -12.71 -9.02 -19.11
N LEU A 200 -11.79 -9.03 -20.07
CA LEU A 200 -11.65 -7.95 -21.05
C LEU A 200 -12.94 -7.71 -21.83
N ARG A 201 -13.56 -8.81 -22.31
CA ARG A 201 -14.82 -8.76 -23.07
C ARG A 201 -15.95 -8.17 -22.23
N PHE A 202 -16.06 -8.57 -20.96
CA PHE A 202 -17.05 -8.03 -20.04
C PHE A 202 -16.79 -6.56 -19.73
N THR A 203 -15.55 -6.17 -19.41
CA THR A 203 -15.20 -4.75 -19.22
C THR A 203 -15.57 -3.91 -20.44
N LYS A 204 -15.35 -4.44 -21.65
CA LYS A 204 -15.74 -3.75 -22.89
C LYS A 204 -17.25 -3.53 -23.01
N THR A 205 -18.11 -4.45 -22.54
CA THR A 205 -19.57 -4.22 -22.56
C THR A 205 -19.97 -3.08 -21.63
N LEU A 206 -19.26 -2.90 -20.51
CA LEU A 206 -19.50 -1.84 -19.54
C LEU A 206 -18.92 -0.46 -19.96
N THR A 207 -17.97 -0.42 -20.89
CA THR A 207 -17.30 0.83 -21.31
C THR A 207 -17.66 1.30 -22.71
N LYS A 208 -18.19 0.43 -23.59
CA LYS A 208 -18.33 0.68 -25.04
C LYS A 208 -19.12 1.94 -25.39
N SER A 209 -20.30 2.14 -24.80
CA SER A 209 -21.21 3.23 -25.16
C SER A 209 -21.01 4.53 -24.39
N GLN A 210 -19.99 4.58 -23.52
CA GLN A 210 -19.77 5.71 -22.62
C GLN A 210 -18.40 6.32 -22.83
N ASN A 211 -18.34 7.64 -23.07
CA ASN A 211 -17.07 8.35 -23.26
C ASN A 211 -16.38 8.71 -21.95
N TYR A 212 -17.15 8.91 -20.88
CA TYR A 212 -16.66 9.25 -19.55
C TYR A 212 -17.67 8.81 -18.50
N ARG A 213 -17.18 8.50 -17.29
CA ARG A 213 -18.02 8.19 -16.14
C ARG A 213 -17.89 9.24 -15.05
N ASN A 214 -18.97 9.99 -14.85
CA ASN A 214 -19.10 10.89 -13.72
C ASN A 214 -19.46 10.08 -12.47
N GLU A 215 -18.55 10.03 -11.51
CA GLU A 215 -18.83 9.43 -10.19
C GLU A 215 -19.85 10.26 -9.39
N ILE A 216 -20.02 11.54 -9.72
CA ILE A 216 -20.99 12.45 -9.09
C ILE A 216 -21.86 13.09 -10.17
N ILE A 217 -23.17 12.94 -10.04
CA ILE A 217 -24.14 13.58 -10.92
C ILE A 217 -24.96 14.60 -10.14
N THR A 218 -24.63 15.87 -10.33
CA THR A 218 -25.27 17.01 -9.67
C THR A 218 -26.58 17.39 -10.35
N LYS A 219 -27.65 17.55 -9.57
CA LYS A 219 -28.97 18.00 -10.06
C LYS A 219 -29.62 18.95 -9.05
N LYS A 220 -30.18 20.06 -9.54
CA LYS A 220 -31.05 20.92 -8.74
C LYS A 220 -32.20 20.10 -8.14
N SER A 221 -32.41 20.23 -6.83
CA SER A 221 -33.47 19.53 -6.14
C SER A 221 -34.83 20.09 -6.55
N LYS A 222 -35.77 19.21 -6.88
CA LYS A 222 -37.18 19.60 -7.10
C LYS A 222 -37.93 19.85 -5.79
N VAL A 223 -37.32 19.54 -4.66
CA VAL A 223 -37.94 19.55 -3.34
C VAL A 223 -37.27 20.64 -2.53
N ARG A 224 -38.05 21.61 -2.05
CA ARG A 224 -37.50 22.67 -1.20
C ARG A 224 -36.93 22.06 0.08
N ARG A 225 -35.78 22.58 0.54
CA ARG A 225 -35.08 22.13 1.75
C ARG A 225 -36.01 21.88 2.96
N LYS A 226 -36.91 22.83 3.26
CA LYS A 226 -37.85 22.72 4.40
C LYS A 226 -38.83 21.53 4.31
N LYS A 227 -39.12 21.04 3.10
CA LYS A 227 -40.03 19.92 2.84
C LYS A 227 -39.29 18.62 2.53
N TYR A 228 -37.95 18.62 2.60
CA TYR A 228 -37.16 17.47 2.16
C TYR A 228 -37.41 16.24 3.04
N LEU A 229 -37.36 16.40 4.36
CA LEU A 229 -37.63 15.32 5.32
C LEU A 229 -39.09 14.85 5.31
N GLN A 230 -40.03 15.72 4.94
CA GLN A 230 -41.43 15.32 4.78
C GLN A 230 -41.62 14.37 3.58
N LYS A 231 -40.85 14.59 2.51
CA LYS A 231 -40.91 13.74 1.32
C LYS A 231 -40.06 12.48 1.47
N PHE A 232 -38.93 12.58 2.16
CA PHE A 232 -37.97 11.50 2.33
C PHE A 232 -37.68 11.30 3.84
N PRO A 233 -38.59 10.63 4.57
CA PRO A 233 -38.50 10.52 6.03
C PRO A 233 -37.28 9.75 6.52
N ASP A 234 -36.81 8.74 5.78
CA ASP A 234 -35.65 7.91 6.14
C ASP A 234 -34.29 8.58 5.87
N THR A 235 -34.31 9.88 5.56
CA THR A 235 -33.11 10.66 5.25
C THR A 235 -32.28 10.90 6.50
N LYS A 236 -30.99 10.56 6.44
CA LYS A 236 -30.01 10.90 7.47
C LYS A 236 -29.69 12.40 7.41
N VAL A 237 -29.78 13.07 8.56
CA VAL A 237 -29.49 14.51 8.71
C VAL A 237 -28.11 14.70 9.32
N PHE A 238 -27.30 15.58 8.73
CA PHE A 238 -26.00 15.97 9.27
C PHE A 238 -26.15 17.27 10.07
N PRO A 239 -25.67 17.32 11.32
CA PRO A 239 -25.77 18.51 12.15
C PRO A 239 -24.95 19.66 11.54
N LYS A 240 -25.48 20.88 11.61
CA LYS A 240 -24.76 22.07 11.14
C LYS A 240 -23.56 22.32 12.07
N PRO A 241 -22.31 22.30 11.57
CA PRO A 241 -21.14 22.58 12.38
C PRO A 241 -21.13 24.05 12.82
N LYS A 242 -20.67 24.31 14.05
CA LYS A 242 -20.64 25.66 14.63
C LYS A 242 -19.48 26.47 14.04
N ASN A 243 -19.78 27.62 13.43
CA ASN A 243 -18.81 28.55 12.83
C ASN A 243 -17.91 27.91 11.74
N GLU A 244 -18.46 26.95 11.00
CA GLU A 244 -17.76 26.25 9.92
C GLU A 244 -18.72 26.01 8.78
N TYR A 245 -18.17 25.96 7.57
CA TYR A 245 -18.92 25.69 6.37
C TYR A 245 -19.53 24.28 6.39
N GLN A 246 -20.81 24.15 6.00
CA GLN A 246 -21.51 22.87 5.91
C GLN A 246 -21.69 22.48 4.45
N TRP A 247 -20.82 21.61 3.94
CA TRP A 247 -20.97 21.10 2.58
C TRP A 247 -22.01 19.97 2.46
N LYS A 248 -22.35 19.27 3.55
CA LYS A 248 -23.27 18.11 3.56
C LYS A 248 -24.40 18.29 4.55
N ILE A 249 -25.64 18.26 4.07
CA ILE A 249 -26.86 18.49 4.88
C ILE A 249 -27.63 17.19 5.11
N HIS A 250 -27.86 16.42 4.06
CA HIS A 250 -28.65 15.19 4.10
C HIS A 250 -27.96 14.07 3.32
N GLU A 251 -28.25 12.82 3.69
CA GLU A 251 -27.88 11.62 2.96
C GLU A 251 -29.06 10.64 2.90
N ARG A 252 -29.32 10.06 1.74
CA ARG A 252 -30.36 9.03 1.57
C ARG A 252 -30.03 8.09 0.42
N ILE A 253 -30.74 6.97 0.37
CA ILE A 253 -30.71 6.03 -0.75
C ILE A 253 -31.77 6.48 -1.79
N PRO A 254 -31.42 6.63 -3.07
CA PRO A 254 -32.39 6.89 -4.13
C PRO A 254 -33.23 5.66 -4.45
N SER A 255 -34.44 5.87 -5.00
CA SER A 255 -35.21 4.76 -5.58
C SER A 255 -34.65 4.33 -6.95
N PHE A 256 -34.94 3.12 -7.40
CA PHE A 256 -34.58 2.66 -8.74
C PHE A 256 -35.08 3.60 -9.84
N GLU A 257 -36.29 4.15 -9.70
CA GLU A 257 -36.85 5.08 -10.68
C GLU A 257 -36.07 6.39 -10.73
N GLU A 258 -35.63 6.91 -9.56
CA GLU A 258 -34.76 8.08 -9.50
C GLU A 258 -33.43 7.80 -10.21
N ILE A 259 -32.79 6.66 -9.93
CA ILE A 259 -31.54 6.26 -10.58
C ILE A 259 -31.73 6.18 -12.10
N ARG A 260 -32.70 5.38 -12.59
CA ARG A 260 -32.98 5.21 -14.03
C ARG A 260 -33.23 6.53 -14.75
N LYS A 261 -33.96 7.44 -14.11
CA LYS A 261 -34.34 8.73 -14.73
C LYS A 261 -33.19 9.73 -14.76
N LYS A 262 -32.33 9.72 -13.74
CA LYS A 262 -31.30 10.75 -13.53
C LYS A 262 -29.93 10.35 -14.04
N ILE A 263 -29.62 9.05 -14.07
CA ILE A 263 -28.33 8.49 -14.43
C ILE A 263 -28.49 7.76 -15.77
N LYS A 264 -28.74 8.53 -16.83
CA LYS A 264 -28.92 8.00 -18.19
C LYS A 264 -27.57 7.82 -18.87
N GLY A 265 -27.35 6.64 -19.46
CA GLY A 265 -26.17 6.35 -20.26
C GLY A 265 -24.95 5.85 -19.49
N ASP A 266 -25.04 5.66 -18.16
CA ASP A 266 -24.00 4.96 -17.39
C ASP A 266 -24.22 3.45 -17.47
N CYS A 267 -23.38 2.77 -18.23
CA CYS A 267 -23.57 1.34 -18.53
C CYS A 267 -23.43 0.46 -17.30
N ILE A 268 -22.56 0.83 -16.36
CA ILE A 268 -22.36 0.10 -15.11
C ILE A 268 -23.62 0.20 -14.25
N THR A 269 -24.18 1.40 -14.10
CA THR A 269 -25.45 1.60 -13.39
C THR A 269 -26.60 0.84 -14.06
N SER A 270 -26.72 0.90 -15.39
CA SER A 270 -27.73 0.13 -16.12
C SER A 270 -27.59 -1.37 -15.87
N TYR A 271 -26.38 -1.90 -15.97
CA TYR A 271 -26.09 -3.32 -15.71
C TYR A 271 -26.53 -3.74 -14.30
N LEU A 272 -26.21 -2.95 -13.27
CA LEU A 272 -26.61 -3.26 -11.88
C LEU A 272 -28.15 -3.23 -11.71
N ILE A 273 -28.82 -2.27 -12.33
CA ILE A 273 -30.29 -2.15 -12.27
C ILE A 273 -30.98 -3.30 -13.01
N GLU A 274 -30.48 -3.67 -14.19
CA GLU A 274 -31.04 -4.76 -15.00
C GLU A 274 -30.90 -6.11 -14.30
N ASN A 275 -29.89 -6.25 -13.44
CA ASN A 275 -29.67 -7.43 -12.60
C ASN A 275 -30.25 -7.29 -11.18
N ASN A 276 -31.15 -6.34 -10.93
CA ASN A 276 -31.87 -6.15 -9.66
C ASN A 276 -30.97 -5.95 -8.42
N ILE A 277 -29.78 -5.37 -8.58
CA ILE A 277 -28.93 -4.99 -7.45
C ILE A 277 -29.59 -3.84 -6.68
N SER A 278 -29.66 -3.97 -5.36
CA SER A 278 -30.33 -3.00 -4.49
C SER A 278 -29.77 -1.58 -4.65
N SER A 279 -30.64 -0.56 -4.55
CA SER A 279 -30.27 0.82 -4.89
C SER A 279 -29.20 1.41 -3.98
N ASP A 280 -29.12 0.96 -2.73
CA ASP A 280 -28.07 1.31 -1.77
C ASP A 280 -26.68 0.83 -2.17
N LYS A 281 -26.59 -0.22 -3.00
CA LYS A 281 -25.34 -0.70 -3.58
C LYS A 281 -24.95 -0.02 -4.89
N ILE A 282 -25.82 0.83 -5.45
CA ILE A 282 -25.62 1.50 -6.74
C ILE A 282 -25.28 2.97 -6.54
N ALA A 283 -26.14 3.68 -5.80
CA ALA A 283 -26.09 5.13 -5.70
C ALA A 283 -26.48 5.63 -4.30
N LYS A 284 -25.95 6.80 -3.94
CA LYS A 284 -26.29 7.52 -2.72
C LYS A 284 -26.57 8.98 -3.05
N ILE A 285 -27.61 9.57 -2.47
CA ILE A 285 -27.88 11.01 -2.63
C ILE A 285 -27.32 11.77 -1.44
N VAL A 286 -26.58 12.83 -1.72
CA VAL A 286 -26.19 13.84 -0.74
C VAL A 286 -26.75 15.19 -1.16
N THR A 287 -27.25 15.97 -0.19
CA THR A 287 -27.76 17.32 -0.49
C THR A 287 -26.94 18.42 0.15
N TYR A 288 -26.88 19.56 -0.54
CA TYR A 288 -26.20 20.76 -0.09
C TYR A 288 -26.86 22.02 -0.67
N VAL A 289 -26.36 23.19 -0.26
CA VAL A 289 -26.74 24.48 -0.86
C VAL A 289 -25.53 24.97 -1.64
N GLU A 290 -25.70 25.29 -2.92
CA GLU A 290 -24.61 25.85 -3.71
C GLU A 290 -24.16 27.22 -3.16
N ASP A 291 -22.85 27.42 -3.04
CA ASP A 291 -22.27 28.66 -2.53
C ASP A 291 -22.38 29.81 -3.53
N GLY A 292 -22.68 30.99 -3.00
CA GLY A 292 -23.05 32.19 -3.75
C GLY A 292 -21.95 32.88 -4.57
N CYS A 293 -20.72 32.37 -4.63
CA CYS A 293 -19.71 32.96 -5.52
C CYS A 293 -19.89 32.54 -7.00
N ILE A 294 -20.55 31.40 -7.26
CA ILE A 294 -20.99 30.97 -8.62
C ILE A 294 -22.42 30.37 -8.60
N GLY A 295 -22.95 29.99 -7.43
CA GLY A 295 -24.26 29.36 -7.28
C GLY A 295 -25.43 30.33 -7.11
N SER A 296 -26.61 29.89 -7.54
CA SER A 296 -27.91 30.56 -7.37
C SER A 296 -28.47 30.51 -5.93
N GLY A 297 -27.72 29.96 -4.97
CA GLY A 297 -28.23 29.59 -3.64
C GLY A 297 -29.21 28.40 -3.68
N ASP A 298 -29.17 27.64 -4.78
CA ASP A 298 -30.08 26.51 -4.98
C ASP A 298 -29.78 25.35 -4.03
N PHE A 299 -30.84 24.64 -3.68
CA PHE A 299 -30.74 23.37 -2.96
C PHE A 299 -30.56 22.24 -3.97
N VAL A 300 -29.49 21.46 -3.82
CA VAL A 300 -29.00 20.54 -4.85
C VAL A 300 -28.87 19.12 -4.29
N GLU A 301 -29.02 18.13 -5.18
CA GLU A 301 -28.81 16.71 -4.93
C GLU A 301 -27.63 16.22 -5.79
N ASP A 302 -26.59 15.71 -5.13
CA ASP A 302 -25.51 14.95 -5.76
C ASP A 302 -25.84 13.46 -5.67
N PHE A 303 -25.94 12.82 -6.83
CA PHE A 303 -26.00 11.36 -6.94
C PHE A 303 -24.56 10.85 -6.98
N LEU A 304 -24.10 10.29 -5.86
CA LEU A 304 -22.80 9.63 -5.73
C LEU A 304 -22.93 8.19 -6.23
N LEU A 305 -22.07 7.82 -7.17
CA LEU A 305 -21.91 6.46 -7.68
C LEU A 305 -20.64 5.85 -7.12
N ARG A 306 -20.63 4.52 -7.02
CA ARG A 306 -19.44 3.78 -6.58
C ARG A 306 -18.30 3.91 -7.60
N PRO A 307 -17.07 4.26 -7.17
CA PRO A 307 -15.89 4.30 -8.03
C PRO A 307 -15.68 2.94 -8.70
N PHE A 308 -15.37 2.95 -9.99
CA PHE A 308 -15.19 1.75 -10.79
C PHE A 308 -13.72 1.53 -11.11
N TRP A 309 -13.22 0.37 -10.72
CA TRP A 309 -11.82 0.03 -10.80
C TRP A 309 -11.56 -1.12 -11.76
N GLY A 310 -10.49 -0.99 -12.54
CA GLY A 310 -9.90 -2.07 -13.33
C GLY A 310 -8.69 -2.68 -12.64
N GLN A 311 -8.54 -4.00 -12.75
CA GLN A 311 -7.44 -4.76 -12.19
C GLN A 311 -6.71 -5.56 -13.28
N TYR A 312 -5.38 -5.44 -13.30
CA TYR A 312 -4.51 -6.03 -14.31
C TYR A 312 -3.30 -6.70 -13.67
N LEU A 313 -2.97 -7.91 -14.12
CA LEU A 313 -1.70 -8.57 -13.91
C LEU A 313 -0.77 -8.23 -15.07
N ILE A 314 0.46 -7.84 -14.76
CA ILE A 314 1.48 -7.49 -15.74
C ILE A 314 2.63 -8.48 -15.57
N LEU A 315 2.90 -9.22 -16.64
CA LEU A 315 4.03 -10.14 -16.74
C LEU A 315 5.09 -9.48 -17.61
N LYS A 316 6.32 -9.35 -17.15
CA LYS A 316 7.44 -8.86 -17.98
C LYS A 316 8.48 -9.93 -18.14
N ASN A 317 8.80 -10.31 -19.38
CA ASN A 317 9.95 -11.17 -19.65
C ASN A 317 11.24 -10.41 -19.28
N LEU A 318 11.91 -10.88 -18.24
CA LEU A 318 13.18 -10.33 -17.73
C LEU A 318 14.38 -11.16 -18.19
N SER A 319 14.15 -12.24 -18.92
CA SER A 319 15.23 -13.03 -19.52
C SER A 319 15.75 -12.37 -20.79
N ASN A 320 16.95 -12.79 -21.21
CA ASN A 320 17.54 -12.42 -22.50
C ASN A 320 17.09 -13.38 -23.61
N GLU A 321 16.06 -14.19 -23.37
CA GLU A 321 15.59 -15.25 -24.26
C GLU A 321 14.10 -15.09 -24.54
N VAL A 322 13.65 -15.62 -25.67
CA VAL A 322 12.22 -15.71 -25.99
C VAL A 322 11.60 -16.80 -25.14
N ILE A 323 10.46 -16.50 -24.52
CA ILE A 323 9.71 -17.47 -23.69
C ILE A 323 8.29 -17.63 -24.22
N GLU A 324 7.69 -18.79 -24.01
CA GLU A 324 6.29 -19.05 -24.34
C GLU A 324 5.47 -19.16 -23.04
N LEU A 325 4.33 -18.49 -22.97
CA LEU A 325 3.40 -18.67 -21.85
C LEU A 325 2.42 -19.80 -22.17
N ASN A 326 2.17 -20.69 -21.22
CA ASN A 326 1.27 -21.83 -21.40
C ASN A 326 -0.10 -21.55 -20.78
N ASN A 327 -0.17 -21.40 -19.46
CA ASN A 327 -1.41 -21.21 -18.72
C ASN A 327 -1.15 -20.57 -17.35
N ILE A 328 -2.23 -20.09 -16.75
CA ILE A 328 -2.24 -19.62 -15.36
C ILE A 328 -3.25 -20.46 -14.58
N GLU A 329 -2.78 -21.15 -13.54
CA GLU A 329 -3.64 -21.70 -12.50
C GLU A 329 -4.18 -20.54 -11.65
N CYS A 330 -5.49 -20.48 -11.46
CA CYS A 330 -6.15 -19.38 -10.77
C CYS A 330 -7.37 -19.83 -9.98
N LEU A 331 -7.84 -18.96 -9.08
CA LEU A 331 -9.19 -19.04 -8.55
C LEU A 331 -10.10 -18.11 -9.34
N THR A 332 -11.32 -18.51 -9.63
CA THR A 332 -12.25 -17.75 -10.47
C THR A 332 -13.62 -17.64 -9.81
N HIS A 333 -14.34 -16.60 -10.19
CA HIS A 333 -15.75 -16.43 -9.89
C HIS A 333 -16.36 -15.46 -10.89
N SER A 334 -17.66 -15.58 -11.12
CA SER A 334 -18.40 -14.68 -11.99
C SER A 334 -19.82 -14.56 -11.51
N ASP A 335 -20.18 -13.40 -10.99
CA ASP A 335 -21.53 -13.02 -10.63
C ASP A 335 -21.70 -11.51 -10.82
N VAL A 336 -22.89 -10.97 -10.60
CA VAL A 336 -23.21 -9.56 -10.83
C VAL A 336 -22.47 -8.67 -9.83
N LEU A 337 -22.48 -9.03 -8.54
CA LEU A 337 -21.82 -8.26 -7.48
C LEU A 337 -21.51 -9.15 -6.27
N TYR A 338 -20.24 -9.30 -5.91
CA TYR A 338 -19.80 -10.28 -4.89
C TYR A 338 -18.50 -9.86 -4.18
N ARG A 339 -18.17 -10.51 -3.06
CA ARG A 339 -16.96 -10.25 -2.26
C ARG A 339 -15.78 -11.12 -2.71
N THR A 340 -14.56 -10.67 -2.41
CA THR A 340 -13.32 -11.42 -2.75
C THR A 340 -13.30 -12.85 -2.21
N SER A 341 -13.91 -13.10 -1.04
CA SER A 341 -13.98 -14.44 -0.43
C SER A 341 -14.76 -15.46 -1.27
N GLU A 342 -15.59 -14.99 -2.18
CA GLU A 342 -16.38 -15.83 -3.09
C GLU A 342 -15.58 -16.27 -4.32
N ILE A 343 -14.37 -15.71 -4.53
CA ILE A 343 -13.42 -16.13 -5.57
C ILE A 343 -12.64 -17.34 -5.11
N ASN A 344 -13.24 -18.52 -5.23
CA ASN A 344 -12.72 -19.77 -4.66
C ASN A 344 -12.78 -21.00 -5.59
N THR A 345 -13.30 -20.87 -6.81
CA THR A 345 -13.34 -21.98 -7.78
C THR A 345 -11.99 -22.13 -8.46
N LEU A 346 -11.35 -23.29 -8.37
CA LEU A 346 -10.09 -23.55 -9.09
C LEU A 346 -10.34 -23.67 -10.60
N ASP A 347 -9.50 -23.00 -11.40
CA ASP A 347 -9.57 -23.02 -12.85
C ASP A 347 -8.18 -22.85 -13.48
N ILE A 348 -8.10 -23.08 -14.79
CA ILE A 348 -6.89 -22.89 -15.61
C ILE A 348 -7.21 -21.92 -16.74
N LEU A 349 -6.55 -20.76 -16.73
CA LEU A 349 -6.60 -19.80 -17.83
C LEU A 349 -5.52 -20.14 -18.86
N ASP A 350 -5.94 -20.71 -20.00
CA ASP A 350 -5.05 -20.94 -21.13
C ASP A 350 -4.54 -19.62 -21.72
N LEU A 351 -3.22 -19.55 -21.92
CA LEU A 351 -2.57 -18.41 -22.56
C LEU A 351 -2.26 -18.77 -24.03
N PRO A 352 -2.32 -17.79 -24.94
CA PRO A 352 -1.92 -18.01 -26.32
C PRO A 352 -0.44 -18.37 -26.36
N LYS A 353 -0.12 -19.44 -27.12
CA LYS A 353 1.25 -19.90 -27.35
C LYS A 353 1.96 -18.98 -28.34
N ILE A 354 2.24 -17.75 -27.90
CA ILE A 354 2.98 -16.75 -28.66
C ILE A 354 4.36 -16.54 -28.03
N PRO A 355 5.40 -16.28 -28.84
CA PRO A 355 6.71 -15.92 -28.33
C PRO A 355 6.65 -14.57 -27.62
N ILE A 356 7.19 -14.51 -26.41
CA ILE A 356 7.33 -13.29 -25.63
C ILE A 356 8.81 -12.89 -25.63
N GLU A 357 9.10 -11.78 -26.28
CA GLU A 357 10.46 -11.25 -26.45
C GLU A 357 11.05 -10.74 -25.14
N PRO A 358 12.39 -10.68 -25.01
CA PRO A 358 13.05 -10.01 -23.89
C PRO A 358 12.50 -8.61 -23.64
N ASN A 359 12.23 -8.28 -22.38
CA ASN A 359 11.61 -7.04 -21.91
C ASN A 359 10.16 -6.76 -22.35
N GLN A 360 9.52 -7.67 -23.10
CA GLN A 360 8.13 -7.51 -23.50
C GLN A 360 7.18 -7.70 -22.31
N ASN A 361 6.12 -6.91 -22.27
CA ASN A 361 5.09 -6.98 -21.23
C ASN A 361 3.85 -7.72 -21.76
N VAL A 362 3.23 -8.55 -20.93
CA VAL A 362 1.92 -9.16 -21.16
C VAL A 362 0.96 -8.65 -20.10
N ILE A 363 -0.13 -8.06 -20.55
CA ILE A 363 -1.15 -7.40 -19.74
C ILE A 363 -2.37 -8.32 -19.72
N ILE A 364 -2.72 -8.78 -18.53
CA ILE A 364 -3.79 -9.73 -18.30
C ILE A 364 -4.85 -9.02 -17.44
N PRO A 365 -6.02 -8.68 -17.99
CA PRO A 365 -7.15 -8.22 -17.20
C PRO A 365 -7.57 -9.33 -16.24
N ILE A 366 -7.61 -9.06 -14.94
CA ILE A 366 -7.92 -10.08 -13.93
C ILE A 366 -9.20 -9.82 -13.16
N GLY A 367 -9.75 -8.61 -13.22
CA GLY A 367 -11.04 -8.32 -12.63
C GLY A 367 -11.39 -6.85 -12.71
N ILE A 368 -12.61 -6.54 -12.29
CA ILE A 368 -13.11 -5.19 -12.09
C ILE A 368 -13.93 -5.19 -10.80
N PHE A 369 -13.90 -4.07 -10.08
CA PHE A 369 -14.61 -3.95 -8.81
C PHE A 369 -15.16 -2.54 -8.60
N LEU A 370 -16.16 -2.46 -7.72
CA LEU A 370 -16.75 -1.24 -7.23
C LEU A 370 -16.28 -1.00 -5.80
N ASP A 371 -15.68 0.15 -5.59
CA ASP A 371 -15.30 0.61 -4.25
C ASP A 371 -16.54 1.14 -3.49
N ASP A 372 -16.40 1.50 -2.22
CA ASP A 372 -17.46 2.21 -1.50
C ASP A 372 -17.66 3.64 -2.09
N PHE A 373 -18.77 4.29 -1.77
CA PHE A 373 -19.05 5.67 -2.17
C PHE A 373 -17.96 6.65 -1.71
N ASP A 374 -17.32 6.34 -0.57
CA ASP A 374 -16.14 7.03 -0.09
C ASP A 374 -14.90 6.32 -0.67
N LYS A 375 -14.29 6.93 -1.68
CA LYS A 375 -13.17 6.38 -2.43
C LYS A 375 -11.99 5.96 -1.53
N SER A 376 -11.46 4.76 -1.78
CA SER A 376 -10.27 4.21 -1.10
C SER A 376 -9.11 5.20 -1.12
N GLU A 377 -8.40 5.27 0.00
CA GLU A 377 -7.32 6.25 0.18
C GLU A 377 -6.01 5.72 -0.40
N LYS A 378 -5.38 6.53 -1.25
CA LYS A 378 -4.08 6.24 -1.88
C LYS A 378 -2.97 6.81 -1.00
N GLU A 379 -2.08 5.96 -0.53
CA GLU A 379 -0.85 6.31 0.19
C GLU A 379 0.34 6.11 -0.77
N LEU A 380 0.83 7.21 -1.31
CA LEU A 380 1.96 7.22 -2.25
C LEU A 380 3.27 6.85 -1.54
N LYS A 381 3.95 5.82 -2.03
CA LYS A 381 5.35 5.52 -1.66
C LYS A 381 6.31 6.13 -2.68
N HIS A 382 6.06 5.91 -3.97
CA HIS A 382 6.90 6.40 -5.06
C HIS A 382 6.06 6.79 -6.28
N SER A 383 6.38 7.94 -6.89
CA SER A 383 5.96 8.25 -8.26
C SER A 383 7.02 7.69 -9.20
N ILE A 384 6.62 6.90 -10.18
CA ILE A 384 7.55 6.16 -11.04
C ILE A 384 7.83 6.95 -12.30
N ASN A 385 6.77 7.23 -13.06
CA ASN A 385 6.85 7.93 -14.33
C ASN A 385 5.68 8.90 -14.45
N GLN A 386 5.95 10.04 -15.08
CA GLN A 386 4.95 11.01 -15.48
C GLN A 386 5.03 11.18 -17.00
N SER A 387 3.91 11.02 -17.69
CA SER A 387 3.77 11.40 -19.10
C SER A 387 2.78 12.56 -19.21
N ASN A 388 3.17 13.57 -19.98
CA ASN A 388 2.36 14.76 -20.22
C ASN A 388 1.90 14.73 -21.68
N SER A 389 0.59 14.87 -21.90
CA SER A 389 0.06 15.32 -23.19
C SER A 389 -0.32 16.80 -23.07
N GLU A 390 -0.67 17.43 -24.19
CA GLU A 390 -1.19 18.82 -24.19
C GLU A 390 -2.48 18.97 -23.35
N GLU A 391 -3.20 17.87 -23.08
CA GLU A 391 -4.52 17.91 -22.44
C GLU A 391 -4.59 17.29 -21.04
N GLN A 392 -3.77 16.26 -20.76
CA GLN A 392 -3.79 15.53 -19.49
C GLN A 392 -2.38 15.08 -19.12
N TYR A 393 -2.08 15.01 -17.83
CA TYR A 393 -0.91 14.30 -17.36
C TYR A 393 -1.32 12.98 -16.70
N GLN A 394 -0.55 11.94 -17.01
CA GLN A 394 -0.69 10.60 -16.45
C GLN A 394 0.48 10.33 -15.53
N ILE A 395 0.19 9.78 -14.35
CA ILE A 395 1.21 9.40 -13.37
C ILE A 395 1.05 7.92 -13.04
N LEU A 396 2.13 7.16 -13.18
CA LEU A 396 2.24 5.83 -12.62
C LEU A 396 2.79 5.94 -11.20
N ASN A 397 1.99 5.51 -10.24
CA ASN A 397 2.32 5.53 -8.83
C ASN A 397 2.49 4.10 -8.29
N PHE A 398 3.25 3.99 -7.20
CA PHE A 398 3.40 2.76 -6.43
C PHE A 398 3.28 3.05 -4.94
N GLY A 399 2.58 2.18 -4.22
CA GLY A 399 2.28 2.41 -2.82
C GLY A 399 1.19 1.50 -2.27
N LYS A 400 0.44 2.05 -1.31
CA LYS A 400 -0.61 1.37 -0.58
C LYS A 400 -1.96 2.01 -0.88
N ILE A 401 -3.00 1.18 -1.02
CA ILE A 401 -4.39 1.62 -1.14
C ILE A 401 -5.14 1.09 0.08
N LYS A 402 -5.55 2.00 0.95
CA LYS A 402 -6.37 1.67 2.11
C LYS A 402 -7.80 1.40 1.65
N LYS A 403 -8.09 0.12 1.41
CA LYS A 403 -9.40 -0.36 0.95
C LYS A 403 -10.52 -0.02 1.94
N THR A 404 -11.71 0.17 1.39
CA THR A 404 -12.96 0.26 2.15
C THR A 404 -13.47 -1.14 2.51
N ASP A 405 -14.38 -1.22 3.48
CA ASP A 405 -14.95 -2.50 3.91
C ASP A 405 -15.96 -3.09 2.90
N ASN A 406 -16.51 -2.24 2.02
CA ASN A 406 -17.60 -2.59 1.10
C ASN A 406 -17.15 -2.75 -0.36
N LEU A 407 -15.89 -3.11 -0.59
CA LEU A 407 -15.41 -3.41 -1.95
C LEU A 407 -16.05 -4.70 -2.48
N GLU A 408 -16.65 -4.62 -3.67
CA GLU A 408 -17.32 -5.77 -4.32
C GLU A 408 -16.91 -5.86 -5.80
N TYR A 409 -16.66 -7.07 -6.29
CA TYR A 409 -16.32 -7.38 -7.67
C TYR A 409 -17.57 -7.49 -8.54
N ILE A 410 -17.44 -7.18 -9.83
CA ILE A 410 -18.53 -7.17 -10.81
C ILE A 410 -18.17 -8.02 -12.03
N GLY A 411 -19.00 -9.00 -12.38
CA GLY A 411 -18.76 -9.93 -13.48
C GLY A 411 -17.61 -10.91 -13.23
N PRO A 412 -16.93 -11.43 -14.26
CA PRO A 412 -15.87 -12.42 -14.10
C PRO A 412 -14.60 -11.81 -13.48
N SER A 413 -14.00 -12.54 -12.53
CA SER A 413 -12.70 -12.21 -11.92
C SER A 413 -11.86 -13.45 -11.72
N ILE A 414 -10.54 -13.25 -11.68
CA ILE A 414 -9.54 -14.29 -11.42
C ILE A 414 -8.50 -13.83 -10.40
N ILE A 415 -8.11 -14.74 -9.51
CA ILE A 415 -6.96 -14.61 -8.61
C ILE A 415 -5.86 -15.54 -9.13
N PRO A 416 -4.84 -15.02 -9.82
CA PRO A 416 -3.76 -15.83 -10.36
C PRO A 416 -2.91 -16.46 -9.23
N LYS A 417 -2.48 -17.71 -9.42
CA LYS A 417 -1.66 -18.47 -8.45
C LYS A 417 -0.34 -18.90 -9.04
N ASN A 418 -0.35 -19.67 -10.13
CA ASN A 418 0.85 -20.21 -10.75
C ASN A 418 0.83 -19.96 -12.26
N LEU A 419 1.97 -19.58 -12.82
CA LEU A 419 2.19 -19.38 -14.26
C LEU A 419 3.05 -20.53 -14.79
N SER A 420 2.53 -21.26 -15.77
CA SER A 420 3.31 -22.22 -16.56
C SER A 420 3.95 -21.51 -17.76
N ILE A 421 5.26 -21.68 -17.91
CA ILE A 421 6.09 -21.08 -18.96
C ILE A 421 6.86 -22.20 -19.63
N LYS A 422 7.08 -22.08 -20.93
CA LYS A 422 8.02 -22.92 -21.67
C LYS A 422 9.21 -22.07 -22.12
N ASN A 423 10.41 -22.50 -21.72
CA ASN A 423 11.67 -21.88 -22.10
C ASN A 423 12.62 -22.95 -22.65
N LYS A 424 13.12 -22.78 -23.88
CA LYS A 424 14.02 -23.75 -24.54
C LYS A 424 13.51 -25.20 -24.52
N GLY A 425 12.19 -25.37 -24.61
CA GLY A 425 11.55 -26.69 -24.59
C GLY A 425 11.34 -27.30 -23.20
N LEU A 426 11.81 -26.65 -22.13
CA LEU A 426 11.55 -27.04 -20.75
C LEU A 426 10.34 -26.28 -20.20
N GLU A 427 9.47 -26.98 -19.48
CA GLU A 427 8.38 -26.35 -18.73
C GLU A 427 8.87 -25.90 -17.35
N GLU A 428 8.55 -24.66 -17.01
CA GLU A 428 8.82 -24.04 -15.72
C GLU A 428 7.51 -23.52 -15.11
N ILE A 429 7.35 -23.69 -13.81
CA ILE A 429 6.22 -23.13 -13.06
C ILE A 429 6.73 -21.98 -12.20
N LYS A 430 6.08 -20.81 -12.30
CA LYS A 430 6.37 -19.62 -11.51
C LYS A 430 5.19 -19.27 -10.61
N LEU A 431 5.44 -19.17 -9.31
CA LEU A 431 4.46 -18.66 -8.36
C LEU A 431 4.18 -17.17 -8.64
N ILE A 432 2.91 -16.82 -8.72
CA ILE A 432 2.44 -15.44 -8.77
C ILE A 432 2.10 -15.03 -7.34
N HIS A 433 2.74 -13.97 -6.85
CA HIS A 433 2.42 -13.45 -5.52
C HIS A 433 0.96 -13.01 -5.44
N HIS A 434 0.38 -13.06 -4.25
CA HIS A 434 -1.00 -12.62 -4.07
C HIS A 434 -1.14 -11.12 -4.34
N PHE A 435 -2.29 -10.74 -4.91
CA PHE A 435 -2.67 -9.35 -5.01
C PHE A 435 -2.77 -8.75 -3.61
N ASP A 436 -2.07 -7.64 -3.40
CA ASP A 436 -1.98 -6.97 -2.11
C ASP A 436 -2.16 -5.46 -2.32
N PHE A 437 -3.14 -4.89 -1.63
CA PHE A 437 -3.41 -3.47 -1.67
C PHE A 437 -2.28 -2.64 -1.04
N ASP A 438 -1.40 -3.22 -0.22
CA ASP A 438 -0.26 -2.52 0.37
C ASP A 438 0.96 -2.38 -0.56
N ASN A 439 0.94 -3.11 -1.68
CA ASN A 439 2.03 -3.22 -2.65
C ASN A 439 1.48 -3.28 -4.09
N VAL A 440 0.90 -2.19 -4.56
CA VAL A 440 0.22 -2.13 -5.85
C VAL A 440 0.64 -0.91 -6.67
N TYR A 441 0.64 -1.06 -7.99
CA TYR A 441 0.78 0.04 -8.93
C TYR A 441 -0.60 0.63 -9.24
N TRP A 442 -0.69 1.94 -9.41
CA TRP A 442 -1.88 2.52 -10.00
C TRP A 442 -1.58 3.66 -10.97
N VAL A 443 -2.51 3.84 -11.90
CA VAL A 443 -2.45 4.94 -12.86
C VAL A 443 -3.48 5.97 -12.50
N ASP A 444 -3.01 7.18 -12.25
CA ASP A 444 -3.86 8.37 -12.16
C ASP A 444 -3.73 9.17 -13.45
N ARG A 445 -4.86 9.66 -13.96
CA ARG A 445 -4.87 10.71 -14.97
C ARG A 445 -5.61 11.90 -14.44
N HIS A 446 -4.99 13.05 -14.63
CA HIS A 446 -5.50 14.31 -14.16
C HIS A 446 -5.53 15.28 -15.33
N TRP A 447 -6.64 16.00 -15.43
CA TRP A 447 -6.64 17.31 -16.05
C TRP A 447 -5.98 18.28 -15.07
N GLY A 448 -5.51 19.44 -15.51
CA GLY A 448 -5.23 20.49 -14.53
C GLY A 448 -6.49 20.76 -13.72
N TYR A 449 -6.33 20.88 -12.42
CA TYR A 449 -7.43 21.30 -11.57
C TYR A 449 -7.47 22.82 -11.59
N GLY A 450 -8.68 23.37 -11.57
CA GLY A 450 -8.94 24.80 -11.42
C GLY A 450 -9.86 25.02 -10.22
N SER A 451 -9.33 25.61 -9.16
CA SER A 451 -9.86 25.73 -7.81
C SER A 451 -9.30 27.00 -7.21
N CYS A 452 -10.17 27.71 -6.51
CA CYS A 452 -9.78 28.96 -5.89
C CYS A 452 -9.16 28.65 -4.52
N PRO A 453 -8.25 29.50 -4.04
CA PRO A 453 -7.61 29.27 -2.75
C PRO A 453 -8.62 29.16 -1.62
N HIS A 454 -8.28 28.34 -0.63
CA HIS A 454 -9.12 28.01 0.50
C HIS A 454 -8.91 28.94 1.69
N LEU A 455 -10.00 29.44 2.26
CA LEU A 455 -9.98 30.28 3.45
C LEU A 455 -10.35 29.47 4.71
N PHE A 456 -9.53 29.64 5.74
CA PHE A 456 -9.76 29.07 7.07
C PHE A 456 -9.67 30.16 8.14
N TYR A 457 -10.45 29.99 9.20
CA TYR A 457 -10.36 30.80 10.41
C TYR A 457 -9.86 29.96 11.58
N LYS A 458 -8.98 30.54 12.40
CA LYS A 458 -8.53 29.94 13.64
C LYS A 458 -9.38 30.43 14.81
N TYR A 459 -10.28 29.57 15.27
CA TYR A 459 -11.10 29.79 16.45
C TYR A 459 -10.51 29.07 17.65
N ASN A 460 -10.03 29.81 18.66
CA ASN A 460 -9.50 29.23 19.90
C ASN A 460 -8.53 28.05 19.67
N SER A 461 -7.59 28.21 18.72
CA SER A 461 -6.62 27.19 18.25
C SER A 461 -7.14 26.10 17.30
N ASN A 462 -8.43 26.03 17.02
CA ASN A 462 -9.00 25.10 16.03
C ASN A 462 -9.18 25.77 14.67
N LEU A 463 -8.68 25.12 13.63
CA LEU A 463 -8.82 25.58 12.26
C LEU A 463 -10.21 25.19 11.70
N LYS A 464 -10.98 26.16 11.23
CA LYS A 464 -12.33 25.97 10.68
C LYS A 464 -12.42 26.49 9.26
N TYR A 465 -12.88 25.64 8.35
CA TYR A 465 -13.02 25.99 6.94
C TYR A 465 -14.17 26.98 6.71
N GLN A 466 -13.92 28.03 5.92
CA GLN A 466 -14.90 29.09 5.63
C GLN A 466 -15.38 29.08 4.18
N GLY A 467 -14.66 28.42 3.27
CA GLY A 467 -14.98 28.39 1.85
C GLY A 467 -13.78 28.72 0.99
N GLU A 468 -14.05 28.87 -0.30
CA GLU A 468 -13.11 29.35 -1.30
C GLU A 468 -13.20 30.87 -1.42
N ILE A 469 -12.08 31.52 -1.76
CA ILE A 469 -12.02 32.96 -2.02
C ILE A 469 -11.41 33.22 -3.40
N LEU A 470 -11.63 34.43 -3.95
CA LEU A 470 -11.12 34.81 -5.28
C LEU A 470 -11.74 33.97 -6.42
N ASN A 471 -12.98 33.51 -6.23
CA ASN A 471 -13.62 32.50 -7.08
C ASN A 471 -14.18 33.03 -8.40
N LEU A 472 -13.29 33.38 -9.32
CA LEU A 472 -13.61 33.49 -10.74
C LEU A 472 -12.48 32.88 -11.57
N ASN A 473 -12.85 32.47 -12.78
CA ASN A 473 -12.02 31.79 -13.79
C ASN A 473 -10.50 32.05 -13.66
N PRO A 474 -9.66 31.03 -13.90
CA PRO A 474 -8.20 31.18 -13.85
C PRO A 474 -7.73 32.40 -14.64
N ASP A 475 -6.60 32.96 -14.21
CA ASP A 475 -5.99 34.14 -14.82
C ASP A 475 -6.83 35.43 -14.72
N THR A 476 -7.89 35.45 -13.91
CA THR A 476 -8.75 36.63 -13.72
C THR A 476 -8.58 37.24 -12.34
N ILE A 477 -8.17 38.52 -12.27
CA ILE A 477 -8.03 39.26 -11.01
C ILE A 477 -9.40 39.48 -10.36
N LYS A 478 -9.49 39.17 -9.07
CA LYS A 478 -10.67 39.41 -8.24
C LYS A 478 -10.36 39.98 -6.88
N GLN A 479 -11.40 40.59 -6.31
CA GLN A 479 -11.41 41.14 -4.97
C GLN A 479 -12.42 40.40 -4.10
N GLU A 480 -11.97 39.96 -2.94
CA GLU A 480 -12.78 39.31 -1.91
C GLU A 480 -12.83 40.19 -0.67
N ASN A 481 -14.03 40.41 -0.12
CA ASN A 481 -14.23 41.28 1.04
C ASN A 481 -15.03 40.57 2.13
N PHE A 482 -14.54 40.58 3.36
CA PHE A 482 -15.26 40.01 4.50
C PHE A 482 -14.87 40.68 5.82
N ILE A 483 -15.70 40.45 6.85
CA ILE A 483 -15.51 40.99 8.20
C ILE A 483 -15.18 39.84 9.15
N ILE A 484 -14.16 40.02 9.98
CA ILE A 484 -13.72 39.01 10.94
C ILE A 484 -14.73 38.87 12.09
N PRO A 485 -15.28 37.66 12.33
CA PRO A 485 -16.23 37.42 13.42
C PRO A 485 -15.52 37.37 14.78
N GLU A 486 -16.32 37.31 15.86
CA GLU A 486 -15.77 37.18 17.20
C GLU A 486 -14.97 35.88 17.38
N ASN A 487 -13.96 35.92 18.25
CA ASN A 487 -13.13 34.77 18.63
C ASN A 487 -12.28 34.15 17.50
N VAL A 488 -12.03 34.90 16.42
CA VAL A 488 -11.03 34.56 15.40
C VAL A 488 -9.75 35.31 15.70
N SER A 489 -8.64 34.59 15.83
CA SER A 489 -7.31 35.18 16.08
C SER A 489 -6.45 35.30 14.83
N GLU A 490 -6.76 34.51 13.80
CA GLU A 490 -5.93 34.32 12.62
C GLU A 490 -6.79 33.82 11.45
N ILE A 491 -6.50 34.31 10.25
CA ILE A 491 -7.00 33.78 8.99
C ILE A 491 -5.87 33.08 8.24
N ILE A 492 -6.21 32.02 7.52
CA ILE A 492 -5.26 31.25 6.70
C ILE A 492 -5.83 31.13 5.30
N ILE A 493 -5.02 31.46 4.31
CA ILE A 493 -5.30 31.28 2.89
C ILE A 493 -4.37 30.18 2.41
N ALA A 494 -4.92 29.07 1.92
CA ALA A 494 -4.14 27.92 1.49
C ALA A 494 -4.45 27.55 0.04
N GLU A 495 -3.41 27.24 -0.72
CA GLU A 495 -3.54 26.60 -2.03
C GLU A 495 -3.44 25.10 -1.80
N LEU A 496 -4.53 24.36 -1.97
CA LEU A 496 -4.57 22.91 -1.67
C LEU A 496 -4.57 22.07 -2.95
N GLU A 497 -4.63 22.71 -4.10
CA GLU A 497 -4.75 22.09 -5.40
C GLU A 497 -3.53 22.36 -6.28
N LYS A 498 -3.46 21.69 -7.43
CA LYS A 498 -2.31 21.75 -8.37
C LYS A 498 -2.31 23.02 -9.20
N GLU A 499 -2.25 24.14 -8.50
CA GLU A 499 -2.47 25.49 -9.01
C GLU A 499 -1.51 26.46 -8.32
N ILE A 500 -1.41 27.66 -8.90
CA ILE A 500 -0.60 28.72 -8.32
C ILE A 500 -1.51 29.90 -8.01
N THR A 501 -1.64 30.22 -6.73
CA THR A 501 -2.38 31.39 -6.26
C THR A 501 -1.44 32.60 -6.16
N TYR A 502 -1.89 33.71 -6.75
CA TYR A 502 -1.23 35.01 -6.73
C TYR A 502 -2.11 36.00 -5.95
N ILE A 503 -1.63 36.46 -4.80
CA ILE A 503 -2.29 37.50 -4.02
C ILE A 503 -1.54 38.80 -4.26
N ASN A 504 -2.15 39.71 -5.01
CA ASN A 504 -1.60 41.04 -5.29
C ASN A 504 -1.43 41.82 -3.99
N PHE A 505 -2.48 41.86 -3.16
CA PHE A 505 -2.43 42.48 -1.84
C PHE A 505 -3.49 41.95 -0.88
N ILE A 506 -3.23 42.12 0.42
CA ILE A 506 -4.25 42.00 1.49
C ILE A 506 -4.27 43.30 2.29
N LYS A 507 -5.46 43.84 2.50
CA LYS A 507 -5.71 45.01 3.37
C LYS A 507 -6.48 44.59 4.62
N ILE A 508 -6.10 45.15 5.75
CA ILE A 508 -6.86 45.13 7.00
C ILE A 508 -7.26 46.57 7.32
N ASN A 509 -8.57 46.85 7.43
CA ASN A 509 -9.09 48.19 7.72
C ASN A 509 -8.44 49.25 6.80
N ASP A 510 -8.47 48.98 5.49
CA ASP A 510 -7.89 49.79 4.40
C ASP A 510 -6.37 49.94 4.38
N LYS A 511 -5.65 49.39 5.37
CA LYS A 511 -4.18 49.37 5.39
C LYS A 511 -3.65 48.11 4.73
N ILE A 512 -2.78 48.26 3.73
CA ILE A 512 -2.08 47.13 3.10
C ILE A 512 -1.14 46.48 4.12
N ILE A 513 -1.30 45.18 4.33
CA ILE A 513 -0.47 44.40 5.26
C ILE A 513 0.52 43.50 4.51
N CYS A 514 0.13 43.01 3.33
CA CYS A 514 1.04 42.26 2.47
C CYS A 514 0.75 42.54 1.00
N ASN A 515 1.78 42.37 0.18
CA ASN A 515 1.72 42.45 -1.28
C ASN A 515 2.48 41.26 -1.87
N ASN A 516 2.08 40.85 -3.09
CA ASN A 516 2.78 39.87 -3.91
C ASN A 516 3.08 38.55 -3.18
N VAL A 517 2.04 37.92 -2.62
CA VAL A 517 2.16 36.58 -2.05
C VAL A 517 1.90 35.55 -3.14
N PHE A 518 2.74 34.52 -3.18
CA PHE A 518 2.67 33.41 -4.12
C PHE A 518 2.49 32.12 -3.33
N LEU A 519 1.52 31.30 -3.70
CA LEU A 519 1.22 30.02 -3.06
C LEU A 519 1.16 28.92 -4.13
N ASN A 520 1.95 27.86 -3.97
CA ASN A 520 1.84 26.62 -4.74
C ASN A 520 1.01 25.59 -3.96
N GLU A 521 0.73 24.44 -4.59
CA GLU A 521 0.08 23.31 -3.93
C GLU A 521 0.71 22.98 -2.56
N GLY A 522 -0.11 23.07 -1.51
CA GLY A 522 0.27 22.81 -0.13
C GLY A 522 0.80 24.01 0.64
N ASP A 523 1.10 25.13 -0.03
CA ASP A 523 1.50 26.38 0.60
C ASP A 523 0.31 27.08 1.25
N TYR A 524 0.58 27.84 2.30
CA TYR A 524 -0.43 28.70 2.92
C TYR A 524 0.17 30.00 3.44
N TYR A 525 -0.65 31.04 3.45
CA TYR A 525 -0.36 32.33 4.05
C TYR A 525 -1.24 32.55 5.28
N SER A 526 -0.63 32.94 6.40
CA SER A 526 -1.31 33.11 7.68
C SER A 526 -1.23 34.56 8.16
N LEU A 527 -2.35 35.11 8.62
CA LEU A 527 -2.45 36.52 9.01
C LEU A 527 -3.22 36.66 10.33
N LYS A 528 -2.60 37.31 11.33
CA LYS A 528 -3.26 37.64 12.60
C LYS A 528 -4.31 38.74 12.38
N VAL A 529 -5.48 38.53 12.96
CA VAL A 529 -6.62 39.45 12.83
C VAL A 529 -7.30 39.68 14.17
N LYS A 530 -8.07 40.77 14.26
CA LYS A 530 -8.91 41.10 15.40
C LYS A 530 -10.38 41.04 15.00
N LYS A 531 -11.23 40.89 16.01
CA LYS A 531 -12.69 40.99 15.87
C LYS A 531 -13.07 42.27 15.11
N TYR A 532 -13.90 42.11 14.09
CA TYR A 532 -14.43 43.15 13.22
C TYR A 532 -13.43 43.85 12.30
N ASP A 533 -12.22 43.31 12.17
CA ASP A 533 -11.32 43.73 11.08
C ASP A 533 -12.02 43.51 9.73
N ARG A 534 -11.94 44.52 8.86
CA ARG A 534 -12.39 44.45 7.47
C ARG A 534 -11.23 43.99 6.61
N ILE A 535 -11.38 42.83 5.99
CA ILE A 535 -10.37 42.24 5.13
C ILE A 535 -10.78 42.46 3.68
N LEU A 536 -9.85 42.97 2.88
CA LEU A 536 -9.93 43.01 1.41
C LEU A 536 -8.72 42.28 0.84
N ILE A 537 -8.96 41.26 0.04
CA ILE A 537 -7.94 40.48 -0.66
C ILE A 537 -8.11 40.72 -2.15
N GLU A 538 -7.02 41.01 -2.86
CA GLU A 538 -7.00 41.00 -4.32
C GLU A 538 -6.01 39.97 -4.82
N GLY A 539 -6.42 39.18 -5.81
CA GLY A 539 -5.56 38.17 -6.41
C GLY A 539 -6.25 37.39 -7.53
N PHE A 540 -5.57 36.38 -8.03
CA PHE A 540 -6.05 35.40 -9.00
C PHE A 540 -5.29 34.09 -8.81
N TYR A 541 -5.75 33.03 -9.46
CA TYR A 541 -5.02 31.76 -9.49
C TYR A 541 -4.75 31.35 -10.94
N LYS A 542 -3.73 30.52 -11.14
CA LYS A 542 -3.34 29.95 -12.43
C LYS A 542 -3.37 28.44 -12.38
N VAL A 543 -3.93 27.85 -13.43
CA VAL A 543 -3.90 26.41 -13.67
C VAL A 543 -2.69 26.06 -14.53
N LEU A 544 -2.11 24.88 -14.32
CA LEU A 544 -0.92 24.43 -15.05
C LEU A 544 -1.22 23.91 -16.47
N THR A 545 -2.50 23.84 -16.87
CA THR A 545 -2.93 23.29 -18.17
C THR A 545 -3.96 24.19 -18.86
N SER A 546 -4.03 24.14 -20.19
CA SER A 546 -4.97 24.94 -21.00
C SER A 546 -6.44 24.51 -20.85
N LYS A 547 -6.69 23.25 -20.45
CA LYS A 547 -8.00 22.70 -20.08
C LYS A 547 -7.99 22.30 -18.61
N TYR A 548 -8.97 22.77 -17.83
CA TYR A 548 -9.10 22.43 -16.41
C TYR A 548 -10.51 21.93 -16.06
N ILE A 549 -10.60 21.14 -15.00
CA ILE A 549 -11.87 20.71 -14.40
C ILE A 549 -11.93 21.11 -12.93
N THR A 550 -13.13 21.40 -12.44
CA THR A 550 -13.36 21.61 -11.01
C THR A 550 -13.28 20.27 -10.28
N LEU A 551 -12.55 20.25 -9.15
CA LEU A 551 -12.49 19.06 -8.31
C LEU A 551 -13.85 18.67 -7.74
N GLN A 552 -14.06 17.36 -7.64
CA GLN A 552 -15.24 16.80 -6.99
C GLN A 552 -15.33 17.28 -5.53
N ARG A 553 -16.53 17.68 -5.10
CA ARG A 553 -16.75 18.30 -3.78
C ARG A 553 -16.37 17.39 -2.60
N THR A 554 -16.59 16.08 -2.74
CA THR A 554 -16.19 15.05 -1.77
C THR A 554 -14.66 14.98 -1.62
N PHE A 555 -13.94 14.97 -2.73
CA PHE A 555 -12.48 14.98 -2.74
C PHE A 555 -11.92 16.29 -2.19
N LYS A 556 -12.51 17.42 -2.57
CA LYS A 556 -12.18 18.75 -2.02
C LYS A 556 -12.34 18.78 -0.50
N HIS A 557 -13.42 18.22 0.04
CA HIS A 557 -13.58 18.12 1.49
C HIS A 557 -12.50 17.25 2.14
N LYS A 558 -12.07 16.16 1.49
CA LYS A 558 -11.00 15.29 1.99
C LYS A 558 -9.65 16.03 2.06
N ILE A 559 -9.27 16.82 1.04
CA ILE A 559 -8.03 17.61 1.08
C ILE A 559 -8.08 18.68 2.18
N ILE A 560 -9.23 19.32 2.39
CA ILE A 560 -9.45 20.30 3.46
C ILE A 560 -9.25 19.66 4.85
N GLU A 561 -9.85 18.49 5.09
CA GLU A 561 -9.70 17.78 6.38
C GLU A 561 -8.27 17.27 6.59
N ASN A 562 -7.61 16.82 5.52
CA ASN A 562 -6.20 16.43 5.59
C ASN A 562 -5.28 17.61 5.90
N PHE A 563 -5.54 18.78 5.32
CA PHE A 563 -4.83 20.01 5.65
C PHE A 563 -5.01 20.40 7.12
N LYS A 564 -6.26 20.38 7.64
CA LYS A 564 -6.56 20.64 9.06
C LYS A 564 -5.78 19.71 10.00
N LYS A 565 -5.71 18.41 9.69
CA LYS A 565 -4.94 17.43 10.48
C LYS A 565 -3.44 17.72 10.46
N LYS A 566 -2.85 17.96 9.28
CA LYS A 566 -1.42 18.28 9.13
C LYS A 566 -1.05 19.58 9.86
N TYR A 567 -1.88 20.61 9.73
CA TYR A 567 -1.66 21.90 10.40
C TYR A 567 -1.69 21.77 11.93
N ALA A 568 -2.61 20.95 12.47
CA ALA A 568 -2.68 20.68 13.90
C ALA A 568 -1.40 19.99 14.43
N GLN A 569 -0.85 19.03 13.69
CA GLN A 569 0.39 18.31 14.03
C GLN A 569 1.61 19.26 14.02
N GLN A 570 1.73 20.13 13.01
CA GLN A 570 2.80 21.12 12.93
C GLN A 570 2.75 22.13 14.10
N SER A 571 1.53 22.51 14.52
CA SER A 571 1.31 23.43 15.65
C SER A 571 1.63 22.82 17.01
N THR A 572 1.70 21.49 17.13
CA THR A 572 2.06 20.79 18.39
C THR A 572 3.57 20.68 18.56
N VAL A 573 4.33 20.46 17.48
CA VAL A 573 5.80 20.29 17.50
C VAL A 573 6.53 21.58 17.90
N VAL A 574 5.96 22.75 17.60
CA VAL A 574 6.54 24.06 17.98
C VAL A 574 6.40 24.37 19.48
N LYS A 575 5.53 23.66 20.22
CA LYS A 575 5.34 23.87 21.67
C LYS A 575 6.26 23.02 22.57
N THR A 576 7.10 22.15 22.00
CA THR A 576 8.02 21.24 22.72
C THR A 576 9.50 21.54 22.49
N LYS A 577 9.84 22.75 22.04
CA LYS A 577 11.22 23.25 22.04
C LYS A 577 11.38 24.48 22.91
#